data_AF-A0A7S0H9H3-F1
#
_entry.id   AF-A0A7S0H9H3-F1
#
_cell.length_a   1.000
_cell.length_b   1.000
_cell.length_c   1.000
_cell.angle_alpha   90.00
_cell.angle_beta   90.00
_cell.angle_gamma   90.00
#
_symmetry.space_group_name_H-M   'P 1'
#
loop_
_entity.id
_entity.type
_entity.pdbx_description
1 polymer ?
#
loop_
_entity_poly.entity_id
_entity_poly.type
_entity_poly.pdbx_seq_one_letter_code
_entity_poly.pdbx_strand_id
1 'polypeptide(L)'
;MLSDRLSGIQANNQANLATARARAVQRGLGTPNTAPRPQARSEYAPQQHTSGSRPSNSPSMRSTTDARSIAELGQVSQQITNRIHAARQQGASPQSYAPATAPRPSPLPARTNPYYQKYGQDNYSEELHNVDHAIEDTLEQLDVIAYRLNARLERRPSIDELQQRGVIRSTAGAPQLSATALALERQLVADSLNSSLARRPSLSEVQQAGIIKGAPGVAPRLIEASQALQRRRLSADLDASLAMRPGYDELLAAGIVKGQQSMAPRIVDAQERLQMSLRRDSLDYQLST
;
A
#
# COMPACT_ATOMS: atom_id res chain seq x y z
N MET A 1 35.29 3.51 13.34
CA MET A 1 35.16 2.29 12.48
C MET A 1 33.71 1.82 12.35
N LEU A 2 33.04 1.32 13.41
CA LEU A 2 31.62 0.92 13.34
C LEU A 2 30.66 2.12 13.35
N SER A 3 30.97 3.15 14.13
CA SER A 3 30.19 4.38 14.26
C SER A 3 30.14 5.18 12.94
N ASP A 4 31.25 5.25 12.21
CA ASP A 4 31.34 5.95 10.92
C ASP A 4 30.53 5.25 9.83
N ARG A 5 30.48 3.91 9.86
CA ARG A 5 29.65 3.12 8.94
C ARG A 5 28.17 3.31 9.23
N LEU A 6 27.76 3.39 10.50
CA LEU A 6 26.36 3.64 10.87
C LEU A 6 25.92 5.06 10.46
N SER A 7 26.80 6.05 10.64
CA SER A 7 26.55 7.43 10.22
C SER A 7 26.39 7.54 8.70
N GLY A 8 27.24 6.85 7.93
CA GLY A 8 27.11 6.78 6.47
C GLY A 8 25.79 6.16 5.99
N ILE A 9 25.30 5.12 6.67
CA ILE A 9 24.02 4.47 6.36
C ILE A 9 22.85 5.42 6.67
N GLN A 10 22.91 6.14 7.79
CA GLN A 10 21.87 7.10 8.18
C GLN A 10 21.81 8.29 7.20
N ALA A 11 22.96 8.82 6.79
CA ALA A 11 23.03 9.90 5.81
C ALA A 11 22.46 9.48 4.44
N ASN A 12 22.78 8.27 3.98
CA ASN A 12 22.27 7.73 2.72
C ASN A 12 20.74 7.51 2.76
N ASN A 13 20.22 7.01 3.88
CA ASN A 13 18.77 6.85 4.07
C ASN A 13 18.02 8.20 4.10
N GLN A 14 18.60 9.23 4.70
CA GLN A 14 18.02 10.58 4.70
C GLN A 14 18.02 11.22 3.31
N ALA A 15 19.11 11.05 2.55
CA ALA A 15 19.21 11.53 1.17
C ALA A 15 18.14 10.88 0.27
N ASN A 16 17.99 9.56 0.35
CA ASN A 16 16.98 8.82 -0.42
C ASN A 16 15.55 9.26 -0.07
N LEU A 17 15.26 9.52 1.21
CA LEU A 17 13.96 10.00 1.66
C LEU A 17 13.66 11.43 1.15
N ALA A 18 14.66 12.31 1.14
CA ALA A 18 14.54 13.66 0.61
C ALA A 18 14.25 13.66 -0.90
N THR A 19 14.96 12.82 -1.66
CA THR A 19 14.73 12.66 -3.11
C THR A 19 13.34 12.09 -3.40
N ALA A 20 12.86 11.13 -2.60
CA ALA A 20 11.50 10.58 -2.73
C ALA A 20 10.43 11.64 -2.47
N ARG A 21 10.60 12.49 -1.45
CA ARG A 21 9.69 13.62 -1.16
C ARG A 21 9.67 14.64 -2.29
N ALA A 22 10.83 15.00 -2.84
CA ALA A 22 10.90 15.94 -3.96
C ALA A 22 10.17 15.41 -5.22
N ARG A 23 10.32 14.11 -5.53
CA ARG A 23 9.60 13.47 -6.64
C ARG A 23 8.09 13.39 -6.41
N ALA A 24 7.64 13.20 -5.17
CA ALA A 24 6.22 13.21 -4.83
C ALA A 24 5.58 14.60 -5.05
N VAL A 25 6.30 15.67 -4.71
CA VAL A 25 5.85 17.06 -4.96
C VAL A 25 5.80 17.36 -6.46
N GLN A 26 6.78 16.92 -7.24
CA GLN A 26 6.77 17.10 -8.71
C GLN A 26 5.64 16.34 -9.42
N ARG A 27 5.10 15.28 -8.82
CA ARG A 27 3.96 14.52 -9.36
C ARG A 27 2.59 15.03 -8.89
N GLY A 28 2.52 16.18 -8.23
CA GLY A 28 1.24 16.80 -7.85
C GLY A 28 0.43 16.03 -6.79
N LEU A 29 1.05 15.10 -6.07
CA LEU A 29 0.42 14.45 -4.91
C LEU A 29 0.54 15.39 -3.71
N GLY A 30 -0.43 16.31 -3.62
CA GLY A 30 -0.57 17.24 -2.50
C GLY A 30 -0.72 16.53 -1.16
N THR A 31 -0.28 17.21 -0.11
CA THR A 31 -0.43 16.81 1.29
C THR A 31 -1.91 16.60 1.65
N PRO A 32 -2.25 15.63 2.53
CA PRO A 32 -3.63 15.42 2.93
C PRO A 32 -3.98 16.43 4.02
N ASN A 33 -4.35 17.65 3.65
CA ASN A 33 -5.13 18.48 4.55
C ASN A 33 -5.92 19.54 3.79
N THR A 34 -7.22 19.61 4.08
CA THR A 34 -8.26 20.52 3.54
C THR A 34 -9.13 19.92 2.43
N ALA A 35 -10.19 19.22 2.85
CA ALA A 35 -11.40 19.05 2.06
C ALA A 35 -12.53 19.90 2.70
N PRO A 36 -13.33 20.66 1.92
CA PRO A 36 -14.43 21.42 2.45
C PRO A 36 -15.67 20.53 2.68
N ARG A 37 -16.39 20.90 3.73
CA ARG A 37 -17.61 20.29 4.29
C ARG A 37 -18.84 20.56 3.40
N PRO A 38 -19.63 19.57 2.98
CA PRO A 38 -20.96 19.83 2.42
C PRO A 38 -21.99 20.00 3.54
N GLN A 39 -22.84 21.02 3.37
CA GLN A 39 -23.92 21.42 4.27
C GLN A 39 -25.11 20.45 4.20
N ALA A 40 -25.85 20.39 5.30
CA ALA A 40 -27.05 19.59 5.47
C ALA A 40 -28.32 20.32 4.97
N ARG A 41 -29.31 19.52 4.50
CA ARG A 41 -30.77 19.75 4.55
C ARG A 41 -31.43 18.36 4.37
N SER A 42 -32.07 17.78 5.40
CA SER A 42 -33.50 17.89 5.83
C SER A 42 -34.47 17.56 4.67
N GLU A 43 -35.48 16.69 4.75
CA GLU A 43 -36.36 16.26 5.85
C GLU A 43 -37.39 15.19 5.35
N TYR A 44 -38.15 14.54 6.27
CA TYR A 44 -39.34 13.65 6.13
C TYR A 44 -39.14 12.22 5.59
N ALA A 45 -39.72 11.11 6.11
CA ALA A 45 -40.59 10.76 7.25
C ALA A 45 -40.60 9.20 7.36
N PRO A 46 -41.03 8.57 8.48
CA PRO A 46 -40.99 7.12 8.64
C PRO A 46 -42.31 6.45 8.23
N GLN A 47 -42.24 5.37 7.46
CA GLN A 47 -43.37 4.42 7.33
C GLN A 47 -42.94 3.01 7.73
N GLN A 48 -43.63 2.49 8.74
CA GLN A 48 -43.62 1.10 9.16
C GLN A 48 -44.49 0.30 8.18
N HIS A 49 -44.03 -0.83 7.63
CA HIS A 49 -44.90 -1.92 7.19
C HIS A 49 -44.16 -3.28 7.19
N THR A 50 -44.66 -4.17 8.06
CA THR A 50 -44.98 -5.59 7.85
C THR A 50 -43.95 -6.58 7.30
N SER A 51 -43.74 -7.60 8.14
CA SER A 51 -43.31 -8.97 7.85
C SER A 51 -43.75 -9.54 6.50
N GLY A 52 -42.80 -10.10 5.75
CA GLY A 52 -43.05 -10.89 4.55
C GLY A 52 -41.88 -11.82 4.27
N SER A 53 -42.02 -13.09 4.69
CA SER A 53 -41.10 -14.18 4.37
C SER A 53 -40.99 -14.37 2.86
N ARG A 54 -39.76 -14.37 2.33
CA ARG A 54 -39.45 -14.80 0.96
C ARG A 54 -38.47 -15.97 1.00
N PRO A 55 -38.80 -17.13 0.42
CA PRO A 55 -37.86 -18.25 0.33
C PRO A 55 -36.78 -17.96 -0.71
N SER A 56 -35.52 -18.18 -0.29
CA SER A 56 -34.35 -18.21 -1.15
C SER A 56 -34.36 -19.48 -2.00
N ASN A 57 -34.66 -19.34 -3.29
CA ASN A 57 -34.52 -20.43 -4.24
C ASN A 57 -33.14 -20.29 -4.92
N SER A 58 -32.13 -20.96 -4.36
CA SER A 58 -30.81 -21.12 -4.96
C SER A 58 -30.69 -22.55 -5.48
N PRO A 59 -30.46 -22.77 -6.78
CA PRO A 59 -30.16 -24.11 -7.28
C PRO A 59 -28.73 -24.51 -6.88
N SER A 60 -28.60 -25.49 -5.98
CA SER A 60 -27.35 -26.21 -5.74
C SER A 60 -27.00 -27.05 -6.96
N MET A 61 -26.13 -26.53 -7.83
CA MET A 61 -25.42 -27.33 -8.83
C MET A 61 -24.39 -28.20 -8.10
N ARG A 62 -24.71 -29.48 -7.91
CA ARG A 62 -23.74 -30.53 -7.55
C ARG A 62 -22.82 -30.75 -8.76
N SER A 63 -21.55 -30.33 -8.65
CA SER A 63 -20.51 -30.76 -9.59
C SER A 63 -20.01 -32.15 -9.15
N THR A 64 -20.61 -33.20 -9.69
CA THR A 64 -19.97 -34.53 -9.71
C THR A 64 -18.97 -34.53 -10.85
N THR A 65 -17.78 -33.98 -10.62
CA THR A 65 -16.65 -34.23 -11.51
C THR A 65 -16.19 -35.66 -11.23
N ASP A 66 -16.67 -36.61 -12.02
CA ASP A 66 -16.33 -38.02 -11.89
C ASP A 66 -14.81 -38.19 -11.95
N ALA A 67 -14.22 -38.81 -10.93
CA ALA A 67 -12.77 -39.09 -10.86
C ALA A 67 -12.23 -39.87 -12.07
N ARG A 68 -13.13 -40.49 -12.86
CA ARG A 68 -12.82 -41.15 -14.13
C ARG A 68 -12.41 -40.16 -15.23
N SER A 69 -13.00 -38.96 -15.30
CA SER A 69 -12.70 -37.99 -16.36
C SER A 69 -11.32 -37.33 -16.19
N ILE A 70 -10.87 -37.16 -14.94
CA ILE A 70 -9.54 -36.60 -14.63
C ILE A 70 -8.44 -37.62 -14.96
N ALA A 71 -8.69 -38.91 -14.71
CA ALA A 71 -7.74 -39.97 -15.05
C ALA A 71 -7.60 -40.13 -16.58
N GLU A 72 -8.69 -40.02 -17.34
CA GLU A 72 -8.68 -40.04 -18.80
C GLU A 72 -7.93 -38.84 -19.39
N LEU A 73 -8.11 -37.63 -18.83
CA LEU A 73 -7.33 -36.45 -19.20
C LEU A 73 -5.82 -36.63 -18.96
N GLY A 74 -5.46 -37.32 -17.86
CA GLY A 74 -4.06 -37.69 -17.58
C GLY A 74 -3.47 -38.64 -18.61
N GLN A 75 -4.23 -39.64 -19.05
CA GLN A 75 -3.81 -40.59 -20.08
C GLN A 75 -3.65 -39.94 -21.46
N VAL A 76 -4.57 -39.05 -21.84
CA VAL A 76 -4.50 -38.30 -23.10
C VAL A 76 -3.28 -37.37 -23.11
N SER A 77 -3.01 -36.68 -22.00
CA SER A 77 -1.82 -35.83 -21.88
C SER A 77 -0.52 -36.62 -22.08
N GLN A 78 -0.40 -37.79 -21.45
CA GLN A 78 0.78 -38.64 -21.61
C GLN A 78 0.92 -39.20 -23.02
N GLN A 79 -0.18 -39.57 -23.69
CA GLN A 79 -0.14 -40.01 -25.09
C GLN A 79 0.36 -38.91 -26.04
N ILE A 80 -0.06 -37.67 -25.83
CA ILE A 80 0.40 -36.52 -26.64
C ILE A 80 1.91 -36.29 -26.42
N THR A 81 2.38 -36.29 -25.18
CA THR A 81 3.80 -36.13 -24.85
C THR A 81 4.64 -37.24 -25.49
N ASN A 82 4.19 -38.49 -25.42
CA ASN A 82 4.89 -39.63 -26.03
C ASN A 82 4.94 -39.53 -27.57
N ARG A 83 3.86 -39.07 -28.22
CA ARG A 83 3.84 -38.83 -29.67
C ARG A 83 4.79 -37.70 -30.09
N ILE A 84 4.89 -36.62 -29.32
CA ILE A 84 5.82 -35.52 -29.59
C ILE A 84 7.28 -36.01 -29.46
N HIS A 85 7.59 -36.79 -28.41
CA HIS A 85 8.92 -37.37 -28.26
C HIS A 85 9.27 -38.38 -29.35
N ALA A 86 8.33 -39.22 -29.78
CA ALA A 86 8.51 -40.17 -30.88
C ALA A 86 8.75 -39.46 -32.23
N ALA A 87 7.98 -38.40 -32.52
CA ALA A 87 8.17 -37.59 -33.74
C ALA A 87 9.54 -36.90 -33.78
N ARG A 88 10.08 -36.53 -32.60
CA ARG A 88 11.42 -35.93 -32.48
C ARG A 88 12.56 -36.94 -32.69
N GLN A 89 12.37 -38.21 -32.34
CA GLN A 89 13.35 -39.28 -32.60
C GLN A 89 13.38 -39.71 -34.07
N GLN A 90 12.31 -39.46 -34.83
CA GLN A 90 12.23 -39.75 -36.27
C GLN A 90 12.85 -38.66 -37.18
N GLY A 91 13.56 -37.67 -36.61
CA GLY A 91 14.39 -36.76 -37.39
C GLY A 91 13.66 -35.72 -38.26
N ALA A 92 12.36 -35.49 -38.03
CA ALA A 92 11.61 -34.44 -38.71
C ALA A 92 12.03 -33.05 -38.19
N SER A 93 13.12 -32.53 -38.74
CA SER A 93 13.53 -31.13 -38.56
C SER A 93 12.55 -30.21 -39.30
N PRO A 94 12.24 -29.00 -38.80
CA PRO A 94 11.46 -28.03 -39.56
C PRO A 94 12.31 -27.55 -40.74
N GLN A 95 11.93 -27.95 -41.96
CA GLN A 95 12.51 -27.43 -43.19
C GLN A 95 12.27 -25.92 -43.25
N SER A 96 13.36 -25.17 -43.13
CA SER A 96 13.42 -23.74 -43.46
C SER A 96 13.12 -23.57 -44.95
N TYR A 97 12.01 -22.92 -45.28
CA TYR A 97 11.71 -22.52 -46.65
C TYR A 97 12.61 -21.35 -47.05
N ALA A 98 13.56 -21.60 -47.95
CA ALA A 98 14.21 -20.58 -48.75
C ALA A 98 13.47 -20.45 -50.10
N PRO A 99 13.31 -19.25 -50.69
CA PRO A 99 12.63 -19.08 -51.96
C PRO A 99 13.59 -19.42 -53.11
N ALA A 100 13.37 -20.56 -53.77
CA ALA A 100 14.08 -20.91 -54.99
C ALA A 100 13.32 -20.41 -56.23
N THR A 101 13.87 -19.39 -56.87
CA THR A 101 13.51 -18.89 -58.19
C THR A 101 13.94 -19.93 -59.24
N ALA A 102 12.99 -20.63 -59.88
CA ALA A 102 13.25 -21.46 -61.06
C ALA A 102 12.07 -21.40 -62.05
N PRO A 103 12.33 -21.44 -63.37
CA PRO A 103 11.33 -21.17 -64.40
C PRO A 103 10.35 -22.34 -64.62
N ARG A 104 9.10 -21.96 -64.87
CA ARG A 104 7.95 -22.82 -65.20
C ARG A 104 8.21 -23.71 -66.42
N PRO A 105 7.94 -25.03 -66.37
CA PRO A 105 7.80 -25.83 -67.59
C PRO A 105 6.44 -25.58 -68.27
N SER A 106 6.45 -25.64 -69.60
CA SER A 106 5.38 -25.39 -70.58
C SER A 106 4.07 -26.18 -70.32
N PRO A 107 2.92 -25.74 -70.88
CA PRO A 107 1.62 -26.35 -70.58
C PRO A 107 1.46 -27.71 -71.28
N LEU A 108 1.05 -28.72 -70.52
CA LEU A 108 0.66 -30.02 -71.05
C LEU A 108 -0.61 -29.89 -71.91
N PRO A 109 -0.73 -30.62 -73.03
CA PRO A 109 -1.91 -30.56 -73.88
C PRO A 109 -3.14 -31.11 -73.15
N ALA A 110 -4.26 -30.42 -73.33
CA ALA A 110 -5.57 -30.78 -72.79
C ALA A 110 -6.00 -32.16 -73.30
N ARG A 111 -5.70 -33.20 -72.54
CA ARG A 111 -6.31 -34.51 -72.69
C ARG A 111 -7.66 -34.44 -71.99
N THR A 112 -8.69 -34.09 -72.76
CA THR A 112 -10.09 -34.20 -72.33
C THR A 112 -10.37 -35.67 -72.03
N ASN A 113 -10.49 -35.98 -70.74
CA ASN A 113 -10.76 -37.31 -70.23
C ASN A 113 -12.25 -37.62 -70.46
N PRO A 114 -12.62 -38.59 -71.32
CA PRO A 114 -14.00 -38.83 -71.74
C PRO A 114 -14.87 -39.47 -70.64
N TYR A 115 -14.32 -39.68 -69.44
CA TYR A 115 -15.01 -40.32 -68.33
C TYR A 115 -15.90 -39.37 -67.49
N TYR A 116 -15.81 -38.06 -67.71
CA TYR A 116 -16.51 -37.05 -66.88
C TYR A 116 -17.77 -36.43 -67.52
N GLN A 117 -18.21 -36.89 -68.69
CA GLN A 117 -19.37 -36.30 -69.40
C GLN A 117 -20.70 -37.05 -69.22
N LYS A 118 -20.73 -38.16 -68.47
CA LYS A 118 -21.93 -39.01 -68.34
C LYS A 118 -22.64 -38.96 -66.97
N TYR A 119 -22.05 -38.35 -65.96
CA TYR A 119 -22.73 -38.06 -64.70
C TYR A 119 -22.74 -36.55 -64.52
N GLY A 120 -23.95 -35.98 -64.54
CA GLY A 120 -24.21 -34.55 -64.66
C GLY A 120 -23.43 -33.68 -63.69
N GLN A 121 -23.02 -32.53 -64.21
CA GLN A 121 -22.36 -31.43 -63.52
C GLN A 121 -23.30 -30.67 -62.57
N ASP A 122 -24.52 -31.17 -62.33
CA ASP A 122 -25.60 -30.37 -61.73
C ASP A 122 -25.73 -30.55 -60.22
N ASN A 123 -25.08 -31.55 -59.60
CA ASN A 123 -25.15 -31.79 -58.15
C ASN A 123 -23.80 -31.70 -57.41
N TYR A 124 -22.66 -31.67 -58.12
CA TYR A 124 -21.34 -31.50 -57.50
C TYR A 124 -20.99 -30.03 -57.26
N SER A 125 -21.62 -29.12 -57.99
CA SER A 125 -21.43 -27.68 -57.89
C SER A 125 -22.05 -27.10 -56.62
N GLU A 126 -23.26 -27.54 -56.23
CA GLU A 126 -23.91 -27.06 -54.99
C GLU A 126 -23.19 -27.53 -53.73
N GLU A 127 -22.74 -28.79 -53.66
CA GLU A 127 -21.98 -29.29 -52.50
C GLU A 127 -20.64 -28.56 -52.34
N LEU A 128 -19.93 -28.27 -53.44
CA LEU A 128 -18.69 -27.50 -53.40
C LEU A 128 -18.94 -26.03 -53.03
N HIS A 129 -20.00 -25.38 -53.53
CA HIS A 129 -20.33 -24.00 -53.16
C HIS A 129 -20.74 -23.86 -51.70
N ASN A 130 -21.46 -24.86 -51.15
CA ASN A 130 -21.82 -24.91 -49.74
C ASN A 130 -20.59 -25.10 -48.84
N VAL A 131 -19.61 -25.90 -49.29
CA VAL A 131 -18.33 -26.04 -48.59
C VAL A 131 -17.52 -24.75 -48.68
N ASP A 132 -17.49 -24.08 -49.83
CA ASP A 132 -16.78 -22.81 -50.02
C ASP A 132 -17.40 -21.68 -49.16
N HIS A 133 -18.74 -21.58 -49.10
CA HIS A 133 -19.43 -20.61 -48.23
C HIS A 133 -19.22 -20.93 -46.74
N ALA A 134 -19.24 -22.20 -46.34
CA ALA A 134 -18.94 -22.59 -44.97
C ALA A 134 -17.49 -22.28 -44.59
N ILE A 135 -16.55 -22.44 -45.52
CA ILE A 135 -15.15 -22.04 -45.32
C ILE A 135 -15.06 -20.52 -45.15
N GLU A 136 -15.71 -19.75 -46.03
CA GLU A 136 -15.72 -18.28 -45.97
C GLU A 136 -16.33 -17.76 -44.65
N ASP A 137 -17.48 -18.30 -44.24
CA ASP A 137 -18.11 -18.02 -42.94
C ASP A 137 -17.16 -18.32 -41.76
N THR A 138 -16.43 -19.43 -41.82
CA THR A 138 -15.46 -19.77 -40.75
C THR A 138 -14.26 -18.83 -40.74
N LEU A 139 -13.81 -18.34 -41.91
CA LEU A 139 -12.72 -17.37 -42.00
C LEU A 139 -13.16 -16.00 -41.47
N GLU A 140 -14.37 -15.55 -41.81
CA GLU A 140 -14.94 -14.33 -41.25
C GLU A 140 -15.11 -14.43 -39.74
N GLN A 141 -15.59 -15.56 -39.23
CA GLN A 141 -15.70 -15.80 -37.80
C GLN A 141 -14.33 -15.77 -37.10
N LEU A 142 -13.29 -16.33 -37.72
CA LEU A 142 -11.93 -16.27 -37.20
C LEU A 142 -11.40 -14.83 -37.15
N ASP A 143 -11.68 -14.02 -38.17
CA ASP A 143 -11.30 -12.60 -38.19
C ASP A 143 -12.01 -11.80 -37.09
N VAL A 144 -13.30 -12.06 -36.86
CA VAL A 144 -14.06 -11.43 -35.76
C VAL A 144 -13.50 -11.87 -34.40
N ILE A 145 -13.12 -13.14 -34.24
CA ILE A 145 -12.50 -13.64 -33.00
C ILE A 145 -11.13 -13.01 -32.79
N ALA A 146 -10.30 -12.94 -33.84
CA ALA A 146 -8.98 -12.34 -33.79
C ALA A 146 -9.05 -10.86 -33.41
N TYR A 147 -9.97 -10.11 -34.01
CA TYR A 147 -10.23 -8.71 -33.68
C TYR A 147 -10.63 -8.54 -32.21
N ARG A 148 -11.59 -9.34 -31.73
CA ARG A 148 -12.06 -9.28 -30.32
C ARG A 148 -10.96 -9.66 -29.33
N LEU A 149 -10.12 -10.64 -29.67
CA LEU A 149 -8.99 -11.05 -28.84
C LEU A 149 -7.96 -9.91 -28.76
N ASN A 150 -7.61 -9.31 -29.89
CA ASN A 150 -6.64 -8.22 -29.93
C ASN A 150 -7.12 -7.01 -29.11
N ALA A 151 -8.39 -6.63 -29.26
CA ALA A 151 -8.99 -5.55 -28.46
C ALA A 151 -8.97 -5.83 -26.95
N ARG A 152 -9.06 -7.10 -26.52
CA ARG A 152 -8.93 -7.50 -25.11
C ARG A 152 -7.48 -7.52 -24.63
N LEU A 153 -6.53 -7.88 -25.49
CA LEU A 153 -5.11 -7.86 -25.18
C LEU A 153 -4.58 -6.43 -25.04
N GLU A 154 -5.03 -5.49 -25.88
CA GLU A 154 -4.67 -4.07 -25.78
C GLU A 154 -5.14 -3.43 -24.48
N ARG A 155 -6.30 -3.84 -23.97
CA ARG A 155 -6.87 -3.35 -22.70
C ARG A 155 -6.38 -4.13 -21.48
N ARG A 156 -5.47 -5.10 -21.66
CA ARG A 156 -4.98 -5.93 -20.56
C ARG A 156 -4.15 -5.06 -19.61
N PRO A 157 -4.50 -5.00 -18.32
CA PRO A 157 -3.69 -4.28 -17.33
C PRO A 157 -2.31 -4.92 -17.20
N SER A 158 -1.32 -4.10 -16.86
CA SER A 158 0.04 -4.60 -16.65
C SER A 158 0.11 -5.54 -15.44
N ILE A 159 1.14 -6.39 -15.39
CA ILE A 159 1.33 -7.31 -14.26
C ILE A 159 1.51 -6.52 -12.96
N ASP A 160 2.24 -5.39 -13.01
CA ASP A 160 2.46 -4.51 -11.86
C ASP A 160 1.14 -3.90 -11.36
N GLU A 161 0.24 -3.48 -12.26
CA GLU A 161 -1.08 -2.99 -11.89
C GLU A 161 -1.93 -4.09 -11.23
N LEU A 162 -1.87 -5.32 -11.75
CA LEU A 162 -2.53 -6.46 -11.14
C LEU A 162 -1.95 -6.80 -9.77
N GLN A 163 -0.66 -6.56 -9.55
CA GLN A 163 -0.02 -6.71 -8.25
C GLN A 163 -0.45 -5.63 -7.25
N GLN A 164 -0.46 -4.36 -7.68
CA GLN A 164 -0.92 -3.25 -6.86
C GLN A 164 -2.39 -3.39 -6.47
N ARG A 165 -3.22 -3.92 -7.38
CA ARG A 165 -4.63 -4.24 -7.10
C ARG A 165 -4.81 -5.50 -6.25
N GLY A 166 -3.74 -6.23 -5.92
CA GLY A 166 -3.79 -7.45 -5.13
C GLY A 166 -4.40 -8.66 -5.84
N VAL A 167 -4.55 -8.60 -7.18
CA VAL A 167 -5.08 -9.69 -8.01
C VAL A 167 -4.00 -10.75 -8.21
N ILE A 168 -2.79 -10.34 -8.55
CA ILE A 168 -1.59 -11.20 -8.58
C ILE A 168 -0.76 -10.84 -7.36
N ARG A 169 -0.23 -11.80 -6.60
CA ARG A 169 0.70 -11.48 -5.51
C ARG A 169 2.12 -11.57 -6.01
N SER A 170 2.94 -10.57 -5.66
CA SER A 170 4.38 -10.61 -5.87
C SER A 170 5.02 -11.51 -4.80
N THR A 171 4.74 -12.82 -4.87
CA THR A 171 5.50 -13.79 -4.07
C THR A 171 6.77 -14.09 -4.84
N ALA A 172 7.95 -13.84 -4.25
CA ALA A 172 9.25 -14.13 -4.87
C ALA A 172 9.51 -15.64 -5.13
N GLY A 173 8.54 -16.51 -4.85
CA GLY A 173 8.61 -17.96 -5.02
C GLY A 173 7.73 -18.50 -6.14
N ALA A 174 7.77 -19.82 -6.33
CA ALA A 174 6.98 -20.50 -7.35
C ALA A 174 5.46 -20.32 -7.10
N PRO A 175 4.64 -20.18 -8.17
CA PRO A 175 3.20 -19.97 -8.05
C PRO A 175 2.48 -21.07 -7.26
N GLN A 176 3.01 -22.30 -7.30
CA GLN A 176 2.49 -23.45 -6.55
C GLN A 176 2.60 -23.29 -5.02
N LEU A 177 3.58 -22.51 -4.54
CA LEU A 177 3.80 -22.29 -3.10
C LEU A 177 3.10 -21.05 -2.56
N SER A 178 2.45 -20.26 -3.42
CA SER A 178 1.81 -18.99 -3.04
C SER A 178 0.80 -19.15 -1.89
N ALA A 179 0.01 -20.24 -1.91
CA ALA A 179 -0.94 -20.55 -0.84
C ALA A 179 -0.25 -20.85 0.50
N THR A 180 0.82 -21.65 0.47
CA THR A 180 1.60 -21.99 1.68
C THR A 180 2.36 -20.80 2.24
N ALA A 181 2.93 -19.96 1.37
CA ALA A 181 3.61 -18.73 1.76
C ALA A 181 2.65 -17.75 2.44
N LEU A 182 1.41 -17.64 1.95
CA LEU A 182 0.37 -16.81 2.55
C LEU A 182 -0.11 -17.36 3.89
N ALA A 183 -0.21 -18.68 4.04
CA ALA A 183 -0.53 -19.29 5.33
C ALA A 183 0.57 -18.99 6.36
N LEU A 184 1.85 -19.11 5.96
CA LEU A 184 2.99 -18.76 6.81
C LEU A 184 3.01 -17.27 7.17
N GLU A 185 2.81 -16.39 6.19
CA GLU A 185 2.76 -14.94 6.42
C GLU A 185 1.66 -14.59 7.45
N ARG A 186 0.47 -15.18 7.31
CA ARG A 186 -0.61 -15.01 8.27
C ARG A 186 -0.24 -15.50 9.66
N GLN A 187 0.43 -16.64 9.77
CA GLN A 187 0.91 -17.17 11.05
C GLN A 187 1.93 -16.24 11.69
N LEU A 188 2.94 -15.79 10.94
CA LEU A 188 3.95 -14.85 11.44
C LEU A 188 3.33 -13.53 11.89
N VAL A 189 2.35 -13.00 11.13
CA VAL A 189 1.61 -11.81 11.54
C VAL A 189 0.78 -12.08 12.79
N ALA A 190 0.10 -13.23 12.89
CA ALA A 190 -0.67 -13.60 14.07
C ALA A 190 0.22 -13.73 15.33
N ASP A 191 1.38 -14.38 15.21
CA ASP A 191 2.34 -14.54 16.31
C ASP A 191 2.92 -13.18 16.72
N SER A 192 3.26 -12.34 15.75
CA SER A 192 3.73 -10.96 15.99
C SER A 192 2.67 -10.12 16.71
N LEU A 193 1.40 -10.20 16.28
CA LEU A 193 0.29 -9.54 16.94
C LEU A 193 0.06 -10.08 18.35
N ASN A 194 0.10 -11.40 18.55
CA ASN A 194 -0.04 -12.02 19.87
C ASN A 194 1.06 -11.56 20.83
N SER A 195 2.32 -11.51 20.36
CA SER A 195 3.44 -11.02 21.17
C SER A 195 3.28 -9.52 21.52
N SER A 196 2.77 -8.72 20.58
CA SER A 196 2.49 -7.29 20.79
C SER A 196 1.33 -7.07 21.76
N LEU A 197 0.29 -7.90 21.69
CA LEU A 197 -0.86 -7.85 22.60
C LEU A 197 -0.48 -8.29 24.01
N ALA A 198 0.39 -9.28 24.17
CA ALA A 198 0.90 -9.71 25.47
C ALA A 198 1.70 -8.61 26.19
N ARG A 199 2.38 -7.75 25.44
CA ARG A 199 3.14 -6.60 25.96
C ARG A 199 2.37 -5.29 25.92
N ARG A 200 1.05 -5.33 25.72
CA ARG A 200 0.23 -4.14 25.58
C ARG A 200 0.24 -3.35 26.90
N PRO A 201 0.68 -2.08 26.89
CA PRO A 201 0.70 -1.26 28.10
C PRO A 201 -0.71 -0.94 28.59
N SER A 202 -0.85 -0.79 29.89
CA SER A 202 -2.13 -0.40 30.49
C SER A 202 -2.48 1.06 30.16
N LEU A 203 -3.77 1.41 30.21
CA LEU A 203 -4.20 2.79 29.93
C LEU A 203 -3.51 3.81 30.86
N SER A 204 -3.32 3.43 32.13
CA SER A 204 -2.66 4.25 33.14
C SER A 204 -1.18 4.49 32.80
N GLU A 205 -0.45 3.46 32.34
CA GLU A 205 0.95 3.60 31.92
C GLU A 205 1.08 4.55 30.73
N VAL A 206 0.19 4.43 29.75
CA VAL A 206 0.17 5.30 28.56
C VAL A 206 -0.18 6.75 28.94
N GLN A 207 -1.03 6.95 29.95
CA GLN A 207 -1.35 8.27 30.50
C GLN A 207 -0.18 8.87 31.28
N GLN A 208 0.50 8.07 32.10
CA GLN A 208 1.70 8.48 32.84
C GLN A 208 2.86 8.82 31.89
N ALA A 209 2.98 8.11 30.78
CA ALA A 209 3.92 8.41 29.70
C ALA A 209 3.55 9.69 28.90
N GLY A 210 2.40 10.32 29.18
CA GLY A 210 1.95 11.54 28.51
C GLY A 210 1.51 11.34 27.04
N ILE A 211 1.33 10.09 26.61
CA ILE A 211 0.90 9.73 25.25
C ILE A 211 -0.60 10.00 25.10
N ILE A 212 -1.40 9.52 26.05
CA ILE A 212 -2.83 9.86 26.13
C ILE A 212 -2.95 11.15 26.94
N LYS A 213 -3.64 12.09 26.31
CA LYS A 213 -3.81 13.46 26.74
C LYS A 213 -5.24 13.63 27.28
N GLY A 214 -5.39 14.32 28.40
CA GLY A 214 -6.71 14.60 29.01
C GLY A 214 -6.96 13.83 30.31
N ALA A 215 -7.95 14.30 31.06
CA ALA A 215 -8.37 13.68 32.31
C ALA A 215 -9.09 12.33 32.05
N PRO A 216 -8.99 11.36 32.97
CA PRO A 216 -9.74 10.12 32.85
C PRO A 216 -11.25 10.43 32.78
N GLY A 217 -11.95 9.83 31.82
CA GLY A 217 -13.39 10.04 31.61
C GLY A 217 -13.76 11.10 30.58
N VAL A 218 -12.81 11.84 29.99
CA VAL A 218 -13.10 12.72 28.86
C VAL A 218 -13.18 11.91 27.56
N ALA A 219 -14.27 12.08 26.81
CA ALA A 219 -14.45 11.40 25.53
C ALA A 219 -13.34 11.79 24.53
N PRO A 220 -12.87 10.88 23.66
CA PRO A 220 -11.75 11.15 22.74
C PRO A 220 -11.94 12.41 21.87
N ARG A 221 -13.18 12.66 21.44
CA ARG A 221 -13.55 13.83 20.62
C ARG A 221 -13.41 15.16 21.36
N LEU A 222 -13.44 15.15 22.69
CA LEU A 222 -13.39 16.34 23.54
C LEU A 222 -11.99 16.61 24.12
N ILE A 223 -11.04 15.68 23.96
CA ILE A 223 -9.68 15.81 24.51
C ILE A 223 -9.06 17.13 24.04
N GLU A 224 -9.06 17.39 22.74
CA GLU A 224 -8.44 18.60 22.18
C GLU A 224 -9.08 19.89 22.73
N ALA A 225 -10.41 19.98 22.73
CA ALA A 225 -11.14 21.12 23.26
C ALA A 225 -10.87 21.33 24.75
N SER A 226 -10.86 20.25 25.54
CA SER A 226 -10.59 20.28 26.98
C SER A 226 -9.16 20.76 27.27
N GLN A 227 -8.17 20.34 26.48
CA GLN A 227 -6.79 20.78 26.62
C GLN A 227 -6.59 22.23 26.18
N ALA A 228 -7.25 22.66 25.11
CA ALA A 228 -7.24 24.05 24.70
C ALA A 228 -7.80 24.96 25.81
N LEU A 229 -8.92 24.55 26.42
CA LEU A 229 -9.50 25.25 27.55
C LEU A 229 -8.57 25.25 28.77
N GLN A 230 -7.97 24.11 29.11
CA GLN A 230 -7.04 24.01 30.24
C GLN A 230 -5.83 24.94 30.05
N ARG A 231 -5.24 24.96 28.84
CA ARG A 231 -4.13 25.87 28.53
C ARG A 231 -4.52 27.34 28.67
N ARG A 232 -5.72 27.71 28.19
CA ARG A 232 -6.22 29.09 28.29
C ARG A 232 -6.48 29.51 29.73
N ARG A 233 -7.00 28.60 30.56
CA ARG A 233 -7.18 28.87 32.00
C ARG A 233 -5.84 29.08 32.67
N LEU A 234 -4.89 28.15 32.47
CA LEU A 234 -3.55 28.27 33.01
C LEU A 234 -2.84 29.55 32.56
N SER A 235 -2.97 29.95 31.29
CA SER A 235 -2.37 31.21 30.83
C SER A 235 -3.00 32.41 31.54
N ALA A 236 -4.32 32.47 31.65
CA ALA A 236 -4.99 33.57 32.35
C ALA A 236 -4.62 33.63 33.84
N ASP A 237 -4.52 32.48 34.50
CA ASP A 237 -4.13 32.37 35.91
C ASP A 237 -2.67 32.81 36.11
N LEU A 238 -1.78 32.43 35.20
CA LEU A 238 -0.38 32.86 35.19
C LEU A 238 -0.27 34.36 34.93
N ASP A 239 -1.02 34.90 33.96
CA ASP A 239 -1.03 36.34 33.67
C ASP A 239 -1.48 37.15 34.89
N ALA A 240 -2.53 36.70 35.58
CA ALA A 240 -3.00 37.33 36.81
C ALA A 240 -1.95 37.25 37.95
N SER A 241 -1.32 36.09 38.12
CA SER A 241 -0.27 35.88 39.13
C SER A 241 0.97 36.74 38.86
N LEU A 242 1.34 36.90 37.59
CA LEU A 242 2.45 37.74 37.18
C LEU A 242 2.14 39.23 37.27
N ALA A 243 0.88 39.63 37.09
CA ALA A 243 0.45 41.02 37.28
C ALA A 243 0.57 41.47 38.74
N MET A 244 0.31 40.57 39.70
CA MET A 244 0.52 40.82 41.13
C MET A 244 1.93 40.45 41.63
N ARG A 245 2.90 40.35 40.72
CA ARG A 245 4.26 39.96 41.09
C ARG A 245 4.88 41.06 41.98
N PRO A 246 5.33 40.70 43.20
CA PRO A 246 5.90 41.68 44.12
C PRO A 246 7.18 42.30 43.55
N GLY A 247 7.33 43.60 43.81
CA GLY A 247 8.50 44.37 43.43
C GLY A 247 9.75 43.96 44.22
N TYR A 248 10.92 44.39 43.75
CA TYR A 248 12.18 44.13 44.45
C TYR A 248 12.17 44.66 45.90
N ASP A 249 11.60 45.84 46.09
CA ASP A 249 11.53 46.53 47.39
C ASP A 249 10.67 45.77 48.39
N GLU A 250 9.56 45.19 47.93
CA GLU A 250 8.68 44.35 48.75
C GLU A 250 9.38 43.06 49.17
N LEU A 251 10.19 42.47 48.28
CA LEU A 251 10.99 41.28 48.60
C LEU A 251 12.12 41.58 49.60
N LEU A 252 12.68 42.79 49.57
CA LEU A 252 13.69 43.26 50.51
C LEU A 252 13.07 43.56 51.88
N ALA A 253 11.89 44.20 51.90
CA ALA A 253 11.11 44.44 53.12
C ALA A 253 10.63 43.12 53.77
N ALA A 254 10.31 42.11 52.95
CA ALA A 254 9.98 40.76 53.42
C ALA A 254 11.21 39.96 53.89
N GLY A 255 12.43 40.48 53.76
CA GLY A 255 13.66 39.81 54.16
C GLY A 255 14.05 38.61 53.31
N ILE A 256 13.44 38.44 52.13
CA ILE A 256 13.70 37.33 51.20
C ILE A 256 14.98 37.61 50.40
N VAL A 257 15.17 38.86 50.00
CA VAL A 257 16.36 39.31 49.25
C VAL A 257 17.28 40.10 50.18
N LYS A 258 18.58 39.82 50.09
CA LYS A 258 19.64 40.54 50.83
C LYS A 258 20.24 41.65 49.97
N GLY A 259 20.80 42.68 50.61
CA GLY A 259 21.53 43.76 49.95
C GLY A 259 20.81 45.11 50.00
N GLN A 260 21.36 46.12 49.30
CA GLN A 260 20.75 47.44 49.15
C GLN A 260 19.96 47.56 47.84
N GLN A 261 19.01 48.50 47.80
CA GLN A 261 18.10 48.75 46.67
C GLN A 261 18.80 49.01 45.32
N SER A 262 20.04 49.53 45.36
CA SER A 262 20.84 49.86 44.17
C SER A 262 21.84 48.75 43.75
N MET A 263 21.86 47.63 44.47
CA MET A 263 22.81 46.54 44.23
C MET A 263 22.12 45.37 43.54
N ALA A 264 22.72 44.88 42.45
CA ALA A 264 22.22 43.69 41.78
C ALA A 264 22.38 42.45 42.69
N PRO A 265 21.39 41.53 42.76
CA PRO A 265 21.40 40.38 43.66
C PRO A 265 22.68 39.52 43.58
N ARG A 266 23.22 39.37 42.37
CA ARG A 266 24.43 38.61 42.08
C ARG A 266 25.72 39.15 42.72
N ILE A 267 25.73 40.42 43.15
CA ILE A 267 26.92 41.11 43.68
C ILE A 267 26.90 41.18 45.22
N VAL A 268 25.73 40.93 45.83
CA VAL A 268 25.51 41.07 47.28
C VAL A 268 26.51 40.23 48.08
N ASP A 269 26.67 38.96 47.72
CA ASP A 269 27.61 38.05 48.41
C ASP A 269 29.07 38.49 48.28
N ALA A 270 29.45 39.03 47.11
CA ALA A 270 30.81 39.53 46.88
C ALA A 270 31.09 40.78 47.71
N GLN A 271 30.10 41.66 47.83
CA GLN A 271 30.18 42.85 48.66
C GLN A 271 30.25 42.51 50.16
N GLU A 272 29.41 41.59 50.65
CA GLU A 272 29.47 41.17 52.06
C GLU A 272 30.84 40.58 52.42
N ARG A 273 31.41 39.76 51.53
CA ARG A 273 32.77 39.20 51.71
C ARG A 273 33.83 40.29 51.79
N LEU A 274 33.76 41.29 50.90
CA LEU A 274 34.67 42.42 50.90
C LEU A 274 34.50 43.28 52.18
N GLN A 275 33.27 43.51 52.62
CA GLN A 275 33.01 44.23 53.86
C GLN A 275 33.54 43.49 55.09
N MET A 276 33.40 42.17 55.13
CA MET A 276 33.94 41.35 56.21
C MET A 276 35.46 41.33 56.22
N SER A 277 36.12 41.25 55.05
CA SER A 277 37.59 41.34 54.99
C SER A 277 38.08 42.70 55.47
N LEU A 278 37.47 43.80 55.00
CA LEU A 278 37.82 45.15 55.43
C LEU A 278 37.61 45.37 56.94
N ARG A 279 36.52 44.84 57.51
CA ARG A 279 36.28 44.88 58.95
C ARG A 279 37.35 44.09 59.71
N ARG A 280 37.69 42.90 59.23
CA ARG A 280 38.73 42.05 59.84
C ARG A 280 40.07 42.78 59.87
N ASP A 281 40.50 43.30 58.72
CA ASP A 281 41.77 44.02 58.59
C ASP A 281 41.80 45.26 59.49
N SER A 282 40.67 45.96 59.64
CA SER A 282 40.56 47.12 60.55
C SER A 282 40.67 46.76 62.02
N LEU A 283 40.12 45.61 62.43
CA LEU A 283 40.21 45.11 63.81
C LEU A 283 41.62 44.61 64.12
N ASP A 284 42.25 43.92 63.16
CA ASP A 284 43.64 43.47 63.28
C ASP A 284 44.59 44.66 63.43
N TYR A 285 44.36 45.76 62.70
CA TYR A 285 45.11 47.01 62.88
C TYR A 285 44.93 47.61 64.28
N GLN A 286 43.68 47.73 64.76
CA GLN A 286 43.38 48.31 66.08
C GLN A 286 43.91 47.49 67.27
N LEU A 287 44.03 46.17 67.12
CA LEU A 287 44.59 45.28 68.15
C LEU A 287 46.12 45.22 68.14
N SER A 288 46.74 45.71 67.05
CA SER A 288 48.20 45.73 66.89
C SER A 288 48.88 47.01 67.39
N THR A 289 48.12 48.06 67.65
CA THR A 289 48.54 49.34 68.27
C THR A 289 48.27 49.36 69.75
#